data_AF-A0A2C6KPT2-F1
#
_entry.id   AF-A0A2C6KPT2-F1
#
_cell.length_a   1.000
_cell.length_b   1.000
_cell.length_c   1.000
_cell.angle_alpha   90.00
_cell.angle_beta   90.00
_cell.angle_gamma   90.00
#
_symmetry.space_group_name_H-M   'P 1'
#
loop_
_entity.id
_entity.type
_entity.pdbx_description
1 polymer ?
#
loop_
_entity_poly.entity_id
_entity_poly.type
_entity_poly.pdbx_seq_one_letter_code
_entity_poly.pdbx_strand_id
1 'polypeptide(L)'
;MASMNSLLSLEGAESYLRQATPEGHSVLEHVSEVLSTLLAQRPPDPYESFELVSEYVKKQRDIKQQNLDKPQPIDDEPDQSKIQAKWLKFSRKLLKLAAPQEEDGDKTYAFAPDFTFENRMLSWAGYGFSEREAFRISCGLKRLASEVPGLVSIRFWGKILGIDNDYWIAEGQLEGEEGVRSAGEGDEEEADPRGLGANKYTYWVLRDEATGEWEMLPDVLPAHIRVARRIKKLFTGDPDKDIITFPWFPGKERHLLRATIAQISSETIVCPAGLWKPKEDDPGQIEEDPEFEYPSARELLPIESWTHSREYINDAGLTGYPEVDEEADEELYAKIQAKMEQDPILETTRSIAEDPELPTGQPPWTTKLAGDCATYGADAVTYAVTVLKSLRWPGAVTVYQNKKFTSVYIGYGIRAGLNPFFPVAPDDVQEDPNDVDEQPEPQPEDDELSDGASQENEEEKGEAEAEEDS
;
A
#
# COMPACT_ATOMS: atom_id res chain seq x y z
N MET A 1 68.39 26.93 28.06
CA MET A 1 69.42 25.87 28.01
C MET A 1 69.65 25.13 29.33
N ALA A 2 69.27 25.65 30.51
CA ALA A 2 69.42 24.92 31.77
C ALA A 2 68.39 23.78 31.97
N SER A 3 67.18 23.87 31.40
CA SER A 3 66.15 22.82 31.54
C SER A 3 66.35 21.62 30.61
N MET A 4 67.05 21.77 29.49
CA MET A 4 67.39 20.64 28.61
C MET A 4 68.50 19.76 29.21
N ASN A 5 69.42 20.33 30.00
CA ASN A 5 70.47 19.56 30.66
C ASN A 5 69.97 18.76 31.87
N SER A 6 68.84 19.12 32.48
CA SER A 6 68.22 18.32 33.55
C SER A 6 67.39 17.14 33.04
N LEU A 7 66.96 17.15 31.78
CA LEU A 7 66.33 16.02 31.10
C LEU A 7 67.36 14.97 30.62
N LEU A 8 68.65 15.33 30.59
CA LEU A 8 69.76 14.45 30.27
C LEU A 8 70.33 13.70 31.50
N SER A 9 69.86 14.02 32.72
CA SER A 9 70.15 13.19 33.89
C SER A 9 69.20 11.99 33.92
N LEU A 10 69.69 10.84 34.38
CA LEU A 10 68.91 9.59 34.41
C LEU A 10 67.60 9.74 35.22
N GLU A 11 67.66 10.55 36.28
CA GLU A 11 66.53 10.86 37.16
C GLU A 11 65.51 11.82 36.49
N GLY A 12 65.99 12.73 35.63
CA GLY A 12 65.14 13.58 34.80
C GLY A 12 64.41 12.81 33.69
N ALA A 13 65.09 11.83 33.09
CA ALA A 13 64.48 10.95 32.07
C ALA A 13 63.44 9.99 32.69
N GLU A 14 63.73 9.42 33.86
CA GLU A 14 62.81 8.52 34.57
C GLU A 14 61.54 9.27 35.01
N SER A 15 61.68 10.47 35.56
CA SER A 15 60.52 11.29 35.95
C SER A 15 59.67 11.72 34.74
N TYR A 16 60.28 11.97 33.58
CA TYR A 16 59.56 12.27 32.34
C TYR A 16 58.77 11.06 31.82
N LEU A 17 59.38 9.88 31.78
CA LEU A 17 58.71 8.66 31.27
C LEU A 17 57.61 8.11 32.19
N ARG A 18 57.59 8.54 33.45
CA ARG A 18 56.52 8.24 34.43
C ARG A 18 55.34 9.21 34.38
N GLN A 19 55.41 10.28 33.59
CA GLN A 19 54.28 11.19 33.45
C GLN A 19 53.11 10.45 32.80
N ALA A 20 51.96 10.49 33.46
CA ALA A 20 50.74 9.89 32.96
C ALA A 20 50.06 10.81 31.93
N THR A 21 49.54 10.24 30.85
CA THR A 21 48.63 10.91 29.92
C THR A 21 47.27 11.20 30.60
N PRO A 22 46.39 12.02 30.00
CA PRO A 22 45.05 12.29 30.55
C PRO A 22 44.20 11.04 30.80
N GLU A 23 44.50 9.94 30.09
CA GLU A 23 43.86 8.63 30.20
C GLU A 23 44.53 7.72 31.25
N GLY A 24 45.55 8.24 31.98
CA GLY A 24 46.23 7.53 33.06
C GLY A 24 47.40 6.64 32.60
N HIS A 25 47.87 6.75 31.36
CA HIS A 25 48.92 5.88 30.83
C HIS A 25 50.32 6.49 30.98
N SER A 26 51.28 5.73 31.50
CA SER A 26 52.69 6.12 31.47
C SER A 26 53.49 5.27 30.48
N VAL A 27 54.50 5.88 29.85
CA VAL A 27 55.37 5.21 28.87
C VAL A 27 56.21 4.14 29.56
N LEU A 28 56.68 4.39 30.79
CA LEU A 28 57.48 3.45 31.55
C LEU A 28 56.71 2.16 31.87
N GLU A 29 55.43 2.27 32.26
CA GLU A 29 54.58 1.11 32.54
C GLU A 29 54.23 0.33 31.26
N HIS A 30 54.09 1.02 30.12
CA HIS A 30 53.87 0.33 28.85
C HIS A 30 55.11 -0.49 28.45
N VAL A 31 56.30 0.12 28.49
CA VAL A 31 57.55 -0.57 28.13
C VAL A 31 57.85 -1.73 29.08
N SER A 32 57.57 -1.60 30.39
CA SER A 32 57.76 -2.71 31.33
C SER A 32 56.81 -3.89 31.03
N GLU A 33 55.56 -3.61 30.65
CA GLU A 33 54.62 -4.65 30.22
C GLU A 33 55.00 -5.31 28.90
N VAL A 34 55.46 -4.54 27.92
CA VAL A 34 55.99 -5.09 26.65
C VAL A 34 57.22 -5.96 26.90
N LEU A 35 58.14 -5.53 27.75
CA LEU A 35 59.31 -6.33 28.09
C LEU A 35 58.95 -7.60 28.86
N SER A 36 58.03 -7.53 29.82
CA SER A 36 57.58 -8.72 30.57
C SER A 36 56.83 -9.72 29.69
N THR A 37 56.01 -9.26 28.74
CA THR A 37 55.30 -10.12 27.78
C THR A 37 56.25 -10.75 26.77
N LEU A 38 57.24 -10.00 26.29
CA LEU A 38 58.27 -10.52 25.40
C LEU A 38 59.18 -11.55 26.10
N LEU A 39 59.52 -11.32 27.37
CA LEU A 39 60.24 -12.30 28.20
C LEU A 39 59.41 -13.56 28.49
N ALA A 40 58.09 -13.43 28.61
CA ALA A 40 57.19 -14.56 28.83
C ALA A 40 57.02 -15.41 27.56
N GLN A 41 56.87 -14.78 26.39
CA GLN A 41 56.60 -15.47 25.13
C GLN A 41 57.87 -15.99 24.43
N ARG A 42 59.03 -15.39 24.70
CA ARG A 42 60.35 -15.75 24.11
C ARG A 42 60.28 -16.02 22.60
N PRO A 43 59.89 -15.03 21.79
CA PRO A 43 59.86 -15.19 20.35
C PRO A 43 61.28 -15.47 19.78
N PRO A 44 61.38 -16.20 18.65
CA PRO A 44 62.67 -16.55 18.04
C PRO A 44 63.47 -15.33 17.57
N ASP A 45 62.78 -14.28 17.11
CA ASP A 45 63.37 -12.94 16.90
C ASP A 45 62.63 -11.89 17.74
N PRO A 46 63.19 -11.53 18.90
CA PRO A 46 62.61 -10.51 19.77
C PRO A 46 62.60 -9.10 19.18
N TYR A 47 63.47 -8.79 18.22
CA TYR A 47 63.58 -7.45 17.66
C TYR A 47 62.42 -7.17 16.70
N GLU A 48 62.19 -8.06 15.74
CA GLU A 48 61.06 -7.98 14.81
C GLU A 48 59.70 -8.11 15.52
N SER A 49 59.63 -8.93 16.57
CA SER A 49 58.38 -9.17 17.30
C SER A 49 58.01 -8.04 18.26
N PHE A 50 58.92 -7.08 18.53
CA PHE A 50 58.71 -6.05 19.55
C PHE A 50 57.52 -5.14 19.24
N GLU A 51 57.37 -4.73 17.98
CA GLU A 51 56.27 -3.85 17.56
C GLU A 51 54.91 -4.56 17.70
N LEU A 52 54.84 -5.84 17.28
CA LEU A 52 53.64 -6.67 17.40
C LEU A 52 53.23 -6.88 18.86
N VAL A 53 54.20 -7.13 19.75
CA VAL A 53 53.94 -7.29 21.19
C VAL A 53 53.50 -5.97 21.81
N SER A 54 54.08 -4.84 21.39
CA SER A 54 53.66 -3.51 21.83
C SER A 54 52.23 -3.19 21.43
N GLU A 55 51.83 -3.50 20.19
CA GLU A 55 50.46 -3.36 19.72
C GLU A 55 49.49 -4.26 20.50
N TYR A 56 49.89 -5.52 20.76
CA TYR A 56 49.11 -6.46 21.54
C TYR A 56 48.83 -5.97 22.97
N VAL A 57 49.85 -5.44 23.66
CA VAL A 57 49.70 -4.90 25.03
C VAL A 57 48.76 -3.69 25.05
N LYS A 58 48.83 -2.80 24.04
CA LYS A 58 47.90 -1.67 23.91
C LYS A 58 46.45 -2.16 23.77
N LYS A 59 46.20 -3.08 22.83
CA LYS A 59 44.86 -3.66 22.62
C LYS A 59 44.31 -4.35 23.87
N GLN A 60 45.14 -5.07 24.61
CA GLN A 60 44.74 -5.74 25.85
C GLN A 60 44.37 -4.75 26.96
N ARG A 61 45.08 -3.62 27.05
CA ARG A 61 44.73 -2.54 27.99
C ARG A 61 43.45 -1.83 27.57
N ASP A 62 43.29 -1.54 26.28
CA ASP A 62 42.07 -0.92 25.75
C ASP A 62 40.84 -1.80 25.99
N ILE A 63 40.94 -3.12 25.81
CA ILE A 63 39.85 -4.06 26.13
C ILE A 63 39.53 -4.07 27.64
N LYS A 64 40.55 -3.97 28.51
CA LYS A 64 40.34 -3.93 29.96
C LYS A 64 39.80 -2.60 30.46
N GLN A 65 40.08 -1.50 29.75
CA GLN A 65 39.64 -0.14 30.07
C GLN A 65 38.38 0.29 29.34
N GLN A 66 37.93 -0.46 28.33
CA GLN A 66 36.55 -0.38 27.89
C GLN A 66 35.68 -0.67 29.12
N ASN A 67 35.17 0.41 29.72
CA ASN A 67 33.89 0.38 30.40
C ASN A 67 32.89 -0.10 29.36
N LEU A 68 32.76 -1.42 29.21
CA LEU A 68 31.56 -2.00 28.63
C LEU A 68 30.45 -1.41 29.49
N ASP A 69 29.59 -0.59 28.89
CA ASP A 69 28.33 -0.22 29.52
C ASP A 69 27.74 -1.53 30.02
N LYS A 70 27.63 -1.65 31.34
CA LYS A 70 26.95 -2.80 31.92
C LYS A 70 25.57 -2.80 31.25
N PRO A 71 25.13 -3.90 30.62
CA PRO A 71 23.82 -3.93 30.01
C PRO A 71 22.81 -3.56 31.10
N GLN A 72 22.25 -2.36 30.99
CA GLN A 72 21.17 -1.96 31.87
C GLN A 72 19.98 -2.83 31.49
N PRO A 73 19.27 -3.43 32.47
CA PRO A 73 18.01 -4.08 32.16
C PRO A 73 17.12 -3.06 31.46
N ILE A 74 16.48 -3.47 30.38
CA ILE A 74 15.69 -2.68 29.40
C ILE A 74 14.57 -1.81 30.02
N ASP A 75 14.36 -1.88 31.33
CA ASP A 75 13.30 -1.19 32.06
C ASP A 75 13.50 0.33 32.22
N ASP A 76 14.69 0.86 31.92
CA ASP A 76 15.04 2.28 32.14
C ASP A 76 14.95 3.18 30.88
N GLU A 77 14.39 2.72 29.75
CA GLU A 77 13.90 3.65 28.72
C GLU A 77 12.44 4.07 29.04
N PRO A 78 12.21 5.30 29.51
CA PRO A 78 10.90 5.72 30.02
C PRO A 78 9.79 5.73 28.95
N ASP A 79 10.13 5.67 27.67
CA ASP A 79 9.13 5.59 26.60
C ASP A 79 8.73 4.15 26.25
N GLN A 80 9.65 3.18 26.29
CA GLN A 80 9.32 1.77 26.04
C GLN A 80 8.42 1.19 27.14
N SER A 81 8.71 1.50 28.40
CA SER A 81 7.88 1.06 29.54
C SER A 81 6.44 1.58 29.46
N LYS A 82 6.25 2.83 29.00
CA LYS A 82 4.91 3.40 28.78
C LYS A 82 4.19 2.73 27.61
N ILE A 83 4.88 2.49 26.50
CA ILE A 83 4.33 1.78 25.33
C ILE A 83 3.92 0.36 25.73
N GLN A 84 4.78 -0.37 26.43
CA GLN A 84 4.50 -1.71 26.91
C GLN A 84 3.35 -1.73 27.92
N ALA A 85 3.27 -0.77 28.84
CA ALA A 85 2.15 -0.65 29.77
C ALA A 85 0.82 -0.34 29.07
N LYS A 86 0.83 0.52 28.03
CA LYS A 86 -0.33 0.77 27.17
C LYS A 86 -0.75 -0.52 26.46
N TRP A 87 0.20 -1.21 25.82
CA TRP A 87 -0.02 -2.48 25.13
C TRP A 87 -0.58 -3.57 26.06
N LEU A 88 -0.10 -3.68 27.30
CA LEU A 88 -0.58 -4.65 28.30
C LEU A 88 -2.00 -4.33 28.77
N LYS A 89 -2.31 -3.06 29.03
CA LYS A 89 -3.68 -2.63 29.36
C LYS A 89 -4.63 -2.95 28.23
N PHE A 90 -4.21 -2.68 27.00
CA PHE A 90 -4.97 -2.94 25.80
C PHE A 90 -5.21 -4.43 25.57
N SER A 91 -4.15 -5.24 25.58
CA SER A 91 -4.24 -6.70 25.41
C SER A 91 -5.19 -7.33 26.42
N ARG A 92 -5.17 -6.86 27.68
CA ARG A 92 -6.13 -7.30 28.71
C ARG A 92 -7.57 -6.89 28.39
N LYS A 93 -7.81 -5.70 27.83
CA LYS A 93 -9.16 -5.26 27.42
C LYS A 93 -9.68 -6.12 26.27
N LEU A 94 -8.85 -6.36 25.26
CA LEU A 94 -9.18 -7.17 24.09
C LEU A 94 -9.47 -8.63 24.47
N LEU A 95 -8.70 -9.21 25.40
CA LEU A 95 -8.95 -10.55 25.95
C LEU A 95 -10.25 -10.64 26.77
N LYS A 96 -10.66 -9.58 27.48
CA LYS A 96 -11.90 -9.58 28.28
C LYS A 96 -13.15 -9.64 27.42
N LEU A 97 -13.12 -9.06 26.23
CA LEU A 97 -14.24 -9.15 25.28
C LEU A 97 -14.33 -10.54 24.64
N ALA A 98 -13.22 -11.26 24.54
CA ALA A 98 -13.18 -12.65 24.06
C ALA A 98 -13.64 -13.68 25.11
N ALA A 99 -13.84 -13.27 26.37
CA ALA A 99 -14.40 -14.14 27.39
C ALA A 99 -15.91 -14.28 27.18
N PRO A 100 -16.48 -15.50 27.27
CA PRO A 100 -17.92 -15.68 27.17
C PRO A 100 -18.60 -14.87 28.29
N GLN A 101 -19.41 -13.88 27.92
CA GLN A 101 -20.27 -13.18 28.87
C GLN A 101 -21.57 -13.96 29.03
N GLU A 102 -21.98 -14.21 30.27
CA GLU A 102 -23.18 -15.00 30.59
C GLU A 102 -24.49 -14.22 30.47
N GLU A 103 -24.46 -12.93 30.15
CA GLU A 103 -25.66 -12.11 29.95
C GLU A 103 -25.41 -11.08 28.85
N ASP A 104 -26.12 -11.19 27.73
CA ASP A 104 -26.45 -10.03 26.90
C ASP A 104 -27.63 -10.40 25.97
N GLY A 105 -28.80 -9.81 26.26
CA GLY A 105 -30.03 -9.99 25.48
C GLY A 105 -29.94 -9.38 24.08
N ASP A 106 -30.74 -9.90 23.15
CA ASP A 106 -31.14 -9.40 21.82
C ASP A 106 -30.23 -8.38 21.10
N LYS A 107 -28.90 -8.54 21.17
CA LYS A 107 -27.97 -7.84 20.27
C LYS A 107 -27.84 -8.69 19.02
N THR A 108 -28.29 -8.17 17.89
CA THR A 108 -27.94 -8.70 16.58
C THR A 108 -26.42 -8.56 16.41
N TYR A 109 -25.71 -9.69 16.44
CA TYR A 109 -24.27 -9.71 16.22
C TYR A 109 -23.97 -9.71 14.73
N ALA A 110 -23.06 -8.84 14.28
CA ALA A 110 -22.52 -8.88 12.93
C ALA A 110 -21.89 -10.25 12.64
N PHE A 111 -22.04 -10.75 11.41
CA PHE A 111 -21.35 -11.97 10.98
C PHE A 111 -19.84 -11.72 10.90
N ALA A 112 -19.07 -12.38 11.76
CA ALA A 112 -17.61 -12.35 11.77
C ALA A 112 -17.06 -13.76 11.52
N PRO A 113 -16.36 -14.01 10.40
CA PRO A 113 -15.72 -15.29 10.12
C PRO A 113 -14.71 -15.70 11.19
N ASP A 114 -14.50 -17.00 11.34
CA ASP A 114 -13.43 -17.52 12.19
C ASP A 114 -12.06 -17.32 11.50
N PHE A 115 -11.47 -16.16 11.76
CA PHE A 115 -10.15 -15.81 11.24
C PHE A 115 -9.05 -16.81 11.66
N THR A 116 -9.20 -17.52 12.78
CA THR A 116 -8.20 -18.51 13.22
C THR A 116 -8.16 -19.69 12.25
N PHE A 117 -9.34 -20.12 11.79
CA PHE A 117 -9.46 -21.16 10.76
C PHE A 117 -8.97 -20.66 9.40
N GLU A 118 -9.34 -19.44 9.01
CA GLU A 118 -8.84 -18.81 7.78
C GLU A 118 -7.31 -18.70 7.76
N ASN A 119 -6.73 -18.29 8.88
CA ASN A 119 -5.28 -18.19 9.04
C ASN A 119 -4.58 -19.55 8.87
N ARG A 120 -5.21 -20.65 9.29
CA ARG A 120 -4.68 -22.00 9.05
C ARG A 120 -4.64 -22.33 7.56
N MET A 121 -5.66 -21.94 6.80
CA MET A 121 -5.67 -22.10 5.33
C MET A 121 -4.58 -21.23 4.68
N LEU A 122 -4.47 -19.96 5.10
CA LEU A 122 -3.45 -19.02 4.61
C LEU A 122 -2.01 -19.46 4.93
N SER A 123 -1.82 -20.12 6.07
CA SER A 123 -0.51 -20.67 6.49
C SER A 123 0.02 -21.69 5.48
N TRP A 124 -0.85 -22.52 4.88
CA TRP A 124 -0.45 -23.45 3.81
C TRP A 124 -0.01 -22.74 2.53
N ALA A 125 -0.53 -21.54 2.26
CA ALA A 125 -0.12 -20.71 1.13
C ALA A 125 1.19 -19.94 1.37
N GLY A 126 1.67 -19.91 2.62
CA GLY A 126 2.83 -19.12 3.05
C GLY A 126 2.50 -17.65 3.38
N TYR A 127 1.23 -17.30 3.51
CA TYR A 127 0.75 -15.95 3.86
C TYR A 127 0.00 -15.93 5.21
N GLY A 128 0.17 -16.96 6.03
CA GLY A 128 -0.41 -17.02 7.37
C GLY A 128 0.34 -16.11 8.35
N PHE A 129 -0.42 -15.56 9.28
CA PHE A 129 0.07 -14.88 10.47
C PHE A 129 0.43 -15.89 11.55
N SER A 130 1.23 -15.48 12.54
CA SER A 130 1.44 -16.30 13.72
C SER A 130 0.12 -16.55 14.47
N GLU A 131 0.01 -17.66 15.20
CA GLU A 131 -1.22 -17.97 15.96
C GLU A 131 -1.61 -16.85 16.94
N ARG A 132 -0.61 -16.16 17.50
CA ARG A 132 -0.82 -15.04 18.42
C ARG A 132 -1.40 -13.82 17.71
N GLU A 133 -0.88 -13.48 16.52
CA GLU A 133 -1.40 -12.38 15.71
C GLU A 133 -2.81 -12.71 15.20
N ALA A 134 -3.02 -13.92 14.70
CA ALA A 134 -4.34 -14.35 14.22
C ALA A 134 -5.41 -14.28 15.32
N PHE A 135 -5.07 -14.68 16.53
CA PHE A 135 -5.96 -14.53 17.68
C PHE A 135 -6.26 -13.06 18.00
N ARG A 136 -5.25 -12.17 17.95
CA ARG A 136 -5.45 -10.73 18.15
C ARG A 136 -6.34 -10.12 17.09
N ILE A 137 -6.14 -10.47 15.82
CA ILE A 137 -6.97 -10.03 14.70
C ILE A 137 -8.42 -10.47 14.92
N SER A 138 -8.64 -11.75 15.24
CA SER A 138 -9.98 -12.28 15.53
C SER A 138 -10.68 -11.50 16.65
N CYS A 139 -9.99 -11.23 17.76
CA CYS A 139 -10.54 -10.44 18.84
C CYS A 139 -10.75 -8.96 18.46
N GLY A 140 -9.86 -8.39 17.64
CA GLY A 140 -9.97 -7.03 17.13
C GLY A 140 -11.20 -6.84 16.24
N LEU A 141 -11.50 -7.82 15.38
CA LEU A 141 -12.71 -7.84 14.54
C LEU A 141 -13.98 -8.01 15.35
N LYS A 142 -13.98 -8.95 16.32
CA LYS A 142 -15.13 -9.13 17.25
C LYS A 142 -15.41 -7.85 18.05
N ARG A 143 -14.35 -7.14 18.45
CA ARG A 143 -14.48 -5.85 19.10
C ARG A 143 -15.08 -4.80 18.18
N LEU A 144 -14.56 -4.67 16.97
CA LEU A 144 -15.08 -3.74 15.98
C LEU A 144 -16.57 -4.00 15.69
N ALA A 145 -16.95 -5.27 15.54
CA ALA A 145 -18.34 -5.71 15.38
C ALA A 145 -19.25 -5.38 16.56
N SER A 146 -18.70 -5.31 17.79
CA SER A 146 -19.47 -4.90 18.97
C SER A 146 -19.55 -3.39 19.18
N GLU A 147 -18.58 -2.63 18.64
CA GLU A 147 -18.48 -1.18 18.81
C GLU A 147 -19.23 -0.40 17.72
N VAL A 148 -19.35 -0.98 16.52
CA VAL A 148 -20.03 -0.35 15.37
C VAL A 148 -21.48 -0.82 15.29
N PRO A 149 -22.47 0.05 15.56
CA PRO A 149 -23.88 -0.30 15.40
C PRO A 149 -24.23 -0.44 13.91
N GLY A 150 -25.13 -1.38 13.60
CA GLY A 150 -25.61 -1.62 12.23
C GLY A 150 -24.63 -2.38 11.33
N LEU A 151 -23.58 -3.01 11.88
CA LEU A 151 -22.70 -3.87 11.09
C LEU A 151 -23.35 -5.22 10.80
N VAL A 152 -23.52 -5.56 9.52
CA VAL A 152 -24.11 -6.83 9.06
C VAL A 152 -23.05 -7.91 8.97
N SER A 153 -21.93 -7.58 8.33
CA SER A 153 -20.80 -8.51 8.14
C SER A 153 -19.47 -7.78 8.29
N ILE A 154 -18.47 -8.51 8.77
CA ILE A 154 -17.09 -8.02 8.90
C ILE A 154 -16.10 -9.09 8.45
N ARG A 155 -15.05 -8.70 7.75
CA ARG A 155 -13.99 -9.56 7.27
C ARG A 155 -12.63 -8.88 7.44
N PHE A 156 -11.60 -9.69 7.68
CA PHE A 156 -10.23 -9.21 7.55
C PHE A 156 -9.86 -9.05 6.08
N TRP A 157 -9.59 -7.82 5.65
CA TRP A 157 -9.22 -7.57 4.26
C TRP A 157 -7.74 -7.87 4.02
N GLY A 158 -6.87 -7.44 4.95
CA GLY A 158 -5.44 -7.59 4.78
C GLY A 158 -4.59 -6.59 5.55
N LYS A 159 -3.32 -6.51 5.13
CA LYS A 159 -2.30 -5.66 5.72
C LYS A 159 -1.53 -4.90 4.62
N ILE A 160 -1.49 -3.58 4.71
CA ILE A 160 -0.65 -2.73 3.87
C ILE A 160 0.59 -2.32 4.66
N LEU A 161 1.76 -2.62 4.11
CA LEU A 161 3.05 -2.33 4.74
C LEU A 161 3.43 -0.88 4.49
N GLY A 162 3.80 -0.17 5.55
CA GLY A 162 4.27 1.20 5.49
C GLY A 162 5.76 1.34 5.83
N ILE A 163 6.26 2.57 5.78
CA ILE A 163 7.64 2.91 6.12
C ILE A 163 7.81 2.94 7.65
N ASP A 164 6.94 3.68 8.34
CA ASP A 164 7.03 3.87 9.78
C ASP A 164 6.08 2.94 10.54
N ASN A 165 4.84 2.74 10.02
CA ASN A 165 3.86 1.80 10.57
C ASN A 165 3.06 1.10 9.48
N ASP A 166 2.54 -0.09 9.81
CA ASP A 166 1.69 -0.87 8.91
C ASP A 166 0.20 -0.59 9.16
N TYR A 167 -0.62 -0.74 8.12
CA TYR A 167 -2.07 -0.67 8.20
C TYR A 167 -2.69 -2.06 8.19
N TRP A 168 -3.42 -2.41 9.24
CA TRP A 168 -4.29 -3.58 9.30
C TRP A 168 -5.70 -3.16 8.91
N ILE A 169 -6.32 -3.86 7.96
CA ILE A 169 -7.56 -3.39 7.34
C ILE A 169 -8.68 -4.41 7.58
N ALA A 170 -9.79 -3.93 8.13
CA ALA A 170 -11.06 -4.63 8.21
C ALA A 170 -12.02 -4.05 7.18
N GLU A 171 -12.76 -4.92 6.51
CA GLU A 171 -13.83 -4.60 5.57
C GLU A 171 -15.15 -5.02 6.22
N GLY A 172 -16.20 -4.24 6.05
CA GLY A 172 -17.51 -4.61 6.56
C GLY A 172 -18.65 -3.92 5.83
N GLN A 173 -19.83 -4.51 5.97
CA GLN A 173 -21.06 -4.03 5.35
C GLN A 173 -22.01 -3.53 6.44
N LEU A 174 -22.51 -2.31 6.28
CA LEU A 174 -23.47 -1.70 7.20
C LEU A 174 -24.91 -1.91 6.70
N GLU A 175 -25.85 -2.00 7.63
CA GLU A 175 -27.29 -2.14 7.39
C GLU A 175 -27.88 -0.79 6.96
N GLY A 176 -28.74 -0.79 5.94
CA GLY A 176 -29.43 0.41 5.45
C GLY A 176 -28.60 1.30 4.51
N GLU A 177 -27.38 0.91 4.18
CA GLU A 177 -26.59 1.47 3.09
C GLU A 177 -26.88 0.66 1.82
N GLU A 178 -28.11 0.67 1.31
CA GLU A 178 -28.40 0.27 -0.08
C GLU A 178 -28.46 1.56 -0.89
N GLY A 179 -27.29 2.06 -1.28
CA GLY A 179 -27.18 3.27 -2.09
C GLY A 179 -27.88 3.07 -3.44
N VAL A 180 -28.76 3.99 -3.81
CA VAL A 180 -29.37 4.04 -5.14
C VAL A 180 -28.82 5.28 -5.83
N ARG A 181 -28.36 5.16 -7.08
CA ARG A 181 -28.05 6.34 -7.90
C ARG A 181 -29.36 7.03 -8.27
N SER A 182 -29.51 8.30 -7.93
CA SER A 182 -30.63 9.09 -8.45
C SER A 182 -30.37 9.45 -9.92
N ALA A 183 -31.43 9.66 -10.71
CA ALA A 183 -31.29 10.14 -12.08
C ALA A 183 -30.56 11.50 -12.09
N GLY A 184 -29.41 11.57 -12.76
CA GLY A 184 -28.53 12.76 -12.79
C GLY A 184 -27.44 12.80 -11.72
N GLU A 185 -27.35 11.83 -10.80
CA GLU A 185 -26.22 11.67 -9.87
C GLU A 185 -25.21 10.64 -10.43
N GLY A 186 -23.92 10.95 -10.35
CA GLY A 186 -22.84 10.12 -10.89
C GLY A 186 -21.94 10.80 -11.93
N ASP A 187 -21.87 12.14 -11.91
CA ASP A 187 -20.80 12.86 -12.59
C ASP A 187 -19.44 12.23 -12.24
N GLU A 188 -18.46 12.30 -13.16
CA GLU A 188 -17.12 11.68 -13.01
C GLU A 188 -16.36 12.08 -11.73
N GLU A 189 -16.85 13.06 -11.00
CA GLU A 189 -16.25 13.60 -9.78
C GLU A 189 -17.01 13.25 -8.51
N GLU A 190 -18.25 12.77 -8.61
CA GLU A 190 -19.07 12.43 -7.45
C GLU A 190 -18.71 11.04 -6.91
N ALA A 191 -18.75 10.90 -5.58
CA ALA A 191 -18.60 9.60 -4.94
C ALA A 191 -19.87 8.78 -5.15
N ASP A 192 -19.69 7.48 -5.41
CA ASP A 192 -20.80 6.53 -5.30
C ASP A 192 -21.41 6.64 -3.89
N PRO A 193 -22.76 6.63 -3.77
CA PRO A 193 -23.40 6.59 -2.46
C PRO A 193 -22.95 5.34 -1.70
N ARG A 194 -22.90 5.44 -0.37
CA ARG A 194 -22.55 4.30 0.48
C ARG A 194 -23.50 3.13 0.22
N GLY A 195 -22.93 1.95 0.07
CA GLY A 195 -23.70 0.76 -0.29
C GLY A 195 -23.66 0.36 -1.76
N LEU A 196 -23.18 1.25 -2.62
CA LEU A 196 -23.10 1.02 -4.05
C LEU A 196 -21.66 1.13 -4.54
N GLY A 197 -21.32 0.39 -5.59
CA GLY A 197 -20.11 0.67 -6.33
C GLY A 197 -18.84 0.44 -5.54
N ALA A 198 -17.90 1.36 -5.74
CA ALA A 198 -16.64 1.34 -5.01
C ALA A 198 -16.83 1.60 -3.51
N ASN A 199 -17.98 2.15 -3.08
CA ASN A 199 -18.36 2.47 -1.70
C ASN A 199 -19.38 1.49 -1.08
N LYS A 200 -19.54 0.30 -1.66
CA LYS A 200 -20.39 -0.77 -1.12
C LYS A 200 -19.96 -1.27 0.26
N TYR A 201 -18.67 -1.27 0.54
CA TYR A 201 -18.10 -1.71 1.81
C TYR A 201 -17.42 -0.55 2.52
N THR A 202 -17.61 -0.49 3.83
CA THR A 202 -16.87 0.41 4.72
C THR A 202 -15.59 -0.28 5.17
N TYR A 203 -14.52 0.50 5.26
CA TYR A 203 -13.20 0.00 5.64
C TYR A 203 -12.72 0.69 6.91
N TRP A 204 -12.13 -0.09 7.82
CA TRP A 204 -11.49 0.40 9.02
C TRP A 204 -10.02 0.02 9.03
N VAL A 205 -9.19 0.93 9.52
CA VAL A 205 -7.75 0.73 9.62
C VAL A 205 -7.31 0.74 11.07
N LEU A 206 -6.39 -0.15 11.37
CA LEU A 206 -5.69 -0.23 12.64
C LEU A 206 -4.20 -0.03 12.38
N ARG A 207 -3.60 0.97 13.02
CA ARG A 207 -2.17 1.34 12.86
C ARG A 207 -1.26 0.63 13.85
N ASP A 208 -1.72 0.52 15.09
CA ASP A 208 -0.92 0.02 16.21
C ASP A 208 -1.71 -1.03 16.99
N GLU A 209 -1.21 -2.25 17.03
CA GLU A 209 -1.77 -3.33 17.85
C GLU A 209 -1.83 -2.95 19.35
N ALA A 210 -1.02 -1.99 19.81
CA ALA A 210 -1.00 -1.52 21.19
C ALA A 210 -2.15 -0.56 21.54
N THR A 211 -2.67 0.21 20.59
CA THR A 211 -3.85 1.06 20.80
C THR A 211 -5.13 0.31 20.46
N GLY A 212 -5.09 -0.50 19.40
CA GLY A 212 -6.22 -1.30 18.94
C GLY A 212 -7.50 -0.49 18.70
N GLU A 213 -7.33 0.76 18.29
CA GLU A 213 -8.39 1.64 17.86
C GLU A 213 -8.51 1.54 16.34
N TRP A 214 -9.70 1.19 15.88
CA TRP A 214 -10.04 1.10 14.48
C TRP A 214 -10.54 2.46 14.01
N GLU A 215 -9.87 3.04 13.02
CA GLU A 215 -10.26 4.31 12.40
C GLU A 215 -11.00 4.02 11.09
N MET A 216 -12.20 4.57 10.94
CA MET A 216 -12.97 4.44 9.69
C MET A 216 -12.33 5.27 8.57
N LEU A 217 -12.15 4.67 7.40
CA LEU A 217 -11.68 5.37 6.20
C LEU A 217 -12.82 6.19 5.56
N PRO A 218 -12.48 7.28 4.86
CA PRO A 218 -13.45 8.04 4.10
C PRO A 218 -13.96 7.26 2.88
N ASP A 219 -15.03 7.76 2.27
CA ASP A 219 -15.56 7.24 1.01
C ASP A 219 -14.60 7.59 -0.14
N VAL A 220 -14.55 6.73 -1.16
CA VAL A 220 -13.66 6.92 -2.31
C VAL A 220 -14.35 7.77 -3.37
N LEU A 221 -13.58 8.65 -4.00
CA LEU A 221 -13.99 9.43 -5.18
C LEU A 221 -13.35 8.80 -6.42
N PRO A 222 -14.00 8.83 -7.59
CA PRO A 222 -13.40 8.37 -8.84
C PRO A 222 -12.09 9.11 -9.16
N ALA A 223 -12.03 10.42 -8.86
CA ALA A 223 -10.82 11.23 -8.96
C ALA A 223 -9.63 10.67 -8.15
N HIS A 224 -9.87 10.16 -6.94
CA HIS A 224 -8.82 9.52 -6.14
C HIS A 224 -8.28 8.26 -6.83
N ILE A 225 -9.16 7.45 -7.45
CA ILE A 225 -8.76 6.21 -8.15
C ILE A 225 -7.95 6.54 -9.40
N ARG A 226 -8.39 7.50 -10.21
CA ARG A 226 -7.69 7.96 -11.43
C ARG A 226 -6.25 8.37 -11.12
N VAL A 227 -6.06 9.23 -10.11
CA VAL A 227 -4.71 9.68 -9.73
C VAL A 227 -3.91 8.55 -9.09
N ALA A 228 -4.53 7.73 -8.22
CA ALA A 228 -3.85 6.61 -7.56
C ALA A 228 -3.24 5.61 -8.57
N ARG A 229 -3.89 5.37 -9.71
CA ARG A 229 -3.34 4.52 -10.80
C ARG A 229 -2.11 5.12 -11.49
N ARG A 230 -1.95 6.44 -11.45
CA ARG A 230 -0.85 7.19 -12.11
C ARG A 230 0.32 7.48 -11.17
N ILE A 231 0.19 7.21 -9.88
CA ILE A 231 1.25 7.47 -8.89
C ILE A 231 1.78 6.18 -8.29
N LYS A 232 3.04 6.22 -7.86
CA LYS A 232 3.70 5.13 -7.14
C LYS A 232 4.33 5.69 -5.87
N LYS A 233 3.66 5.46 -4.74
CA LYS A 233 4.07 5.95 -3.42
C LYS A 233 4.03 4.82 -2.41
N LEU A 234 5.01 4.80 -1.52
CA LEU A 234 4.99 3.95 -0.34
C LEU A 234 4.21 4.66 0.76
N PHE A 235 3.37 3.91 1.45
CA PHE A 235 2.66 4.40 2.62
C PHE A 235 3.63 4.66 3.76
N THR A 236 3.36 5.68 4.54
CA THR A 236 4.20 6.03 5.68
C THR A 236 3.67 5.43 6.97
N GLY A 237 2.36 5.19 7.07
CA GLY A 237 1.71 4.71 8.29
C GLY A 237 1.00 5.80 9.08
N ASP A 238 0.99 7.04 8.56
CA ASP A 238 0.22 8.16 9.08
C ASP A 238 -0.92 8.56 8.12
N PRO A 239 -2.20 8.27 8.45
CA PRO A 239 -3.34 8.55 7.57
C PRO A 239 -3.60 10.04 7.36
N ASP A 240 -3.04 10.91 8.20
CA ASP A 240 -3.21 12.35 8.12
C ASP A 240 -2.12 13.08 7.33
N LYS A 241 -1.13 12.33 6.83
CA LYS A 241 -0.03 12.87 6.04
C LYS A 241 -0.49 13.34 4.67
N ASP A 242 0.04 14.50 4.27
CA ASP A 242 -0.22 15.06 2.95
C ASP A 242 0.58 14.32 1.87
N ILE A 243 -0.08 14.00 0.76
CA ILE A 243 0.52 13.30 -0.37
C ILE A 243 1.00 14.31 -1.39
N ILE A 244 2.33 14.48 -1.45
CA ILE A 244 2.97 15.35 -2.43
C ILE A 244 3.43 14.50 -3.62
N THR A 245 2.68 14.59 -4.72
CA THR A 245 2.92 13.86 -5.97
C THR A 245 2.68 14.74 -7.20
N PHE A 246 3.28 14.34 -8.31
CA PHE A 246 2.90 14.80 -9.64
C PHE A 246 2.54 13.55 -10.46
N PRO A 247 1.29 13.39 -10.93
CA PRO A 247 0.14 14.30 -10.82
C PRO A 247 -0.32 14.55 -9.37
N TRP A 248 -0.94 15.71 -9.13
CA TRP A 248 -1.41 16.09 -7.80
C TRP A 248 -2.52 15.15 -7.33
N PHE A 249 -2.39 14.65 -6.10
CA PHE A 249 -3.40 13.79 -5.49
C PHE A 249 -4.34 14.65 -4.62
N PRO A 250 -5.66 14.67 -4.89
CA PRO A 250 -6.61 15.54 -4.20
C PRO A 250 -7.01 15.01 -2.81
N GLY A 251 -6.04 14.71 -1.96
CA GLY A 251 -6.31 14.21 -0.62
C GLY A 251 -5.07 13.86 0.20
N LYS A 252 -5.34 13.29 1.37
CA LYS A 252 -4.34 12.76 2.32
C LYS A 252 -4.06 11.27 2.12
N GLU A 253 -3.11 10.73 2.87
CA GLU A 253 -2.73 9.31 2.84
C GLU A 253 -3.93 8.38 3.07
N ARG A 254 -4.89 8.72 3.95
CA ARG A 254 -6.14 7.95 4.13
C ARG A 254 -6.98 7.78 2.86
N HIS A 255 -7.01 8.80 1.99
CA HIS A 255 -7.78 8.76 0.75
C HIS A 255 -7.04 7.92 -0.30
N LEU A 256 -5.70 8.03 -0.33
CA LEU A 256 -4.86 7.20 -1.18
C LEU A 256 -4.96 5.71 -0.77
N LEU A 257 -4.95 5.45 0.53
CA LEU A 257 -5.12 4.12 1.10
C LEU A 257 -6.47 3.53 0.70
N ARG A 258 -7.55 4.30 0.86
CA ARG A 258 -8.90 3.91 0.44
C ARG A 258 -9.00 3.62 -1.06
N ALA A 259 -8.40 4.46 -1.90
CA ALA A 259 -8.39 4.28 -3.35
C ALA A 259 -7.56 3.06 -3.79
N THR A 260 -6.46 2.77 -3.09
CA THR A 260 -5.64 1.58 -3.32
C THR A 260 -6.38 0.30 -2.92
N ILE A 261 -7.07 0.33 -1.78
CA ILE A 261 -7.95 -0.76 -1.33
C ILE A 261 -9.05 -1.02 -2.36
N ALA A 262 -9.72 0.02 -2.88
CA ALA A 262 -10.76 -0.13 -3.90
C ALA A 262 -10.23 -0.85 -5.15
N GLN A 263 -9.07 -0.42 -5.66
CA GLN A 263 -8.42 -1.05 -6.82
C GLN A 263 -8.09 -2.52 -6.55
N ILE A 264 -7.39 -2.82 -5.45
CA ILE A 264 -7.01 -4.18 -5.09
C ILE A 264 -8.26 -5.05 -4.89
N SER A 265 -9.29 -4.56 -4.19
CA SER A 265 -10.54 -5.28 -3.99
C SER A 265 -11.22 -5.65 -5.31
N SER A 266 -11.32 -4.71 -6.24
CA SER A 266 -11.95 -4.93 -7.56
C SER A 266 -11.19 -5.91 -8.47
N GLU A 267 -9.86 -5.97 -8.34
CA GLU A 267 -9.00 -6.79 -9.19
C GLU A 267 -8.61 -8.14 -8.57
N THR A 268 -8.79 -8.34 -7.25
CA THR A 268 -8.21 -9.51 -6.55
C THR A 268 -9.17 -10.34 -5.70
N ILE A 269 -10.37 -9.83 -5.42
CA ILE A 269 -11.37 -10.59 -4.66
C ILE A 269 -12.16 -11.49 -5.63
N VAL A 270 -11.80 -12.76 -5.59
CA VAL A 270 -12.31 -13.81 -6.48
C VAL A 270 -12.96 -14.93 -5.69
N CYS A 271 -13.82 -15.68 -6.36
CA CYS A 271 -14.53 -16.83 -5.82
C CYS A 271 -14.59 -17.97 -6.84
N PRO A 272 -14.95 -19.21 -6.42
CA PRO A 272 -15.28 -20.27 -7.35
C PRO A 272 -16.37 -19.84 -8.35
N ALA A 273 -16.17 -20.18 -9.62
CA ALA A 273 -17.11 -19.86 -10.69
C ALA A 273 -18.49 -20.49 -10.42
N GLY A 274 -19.56 -19.71 -10.60
CA GLY A 274 -20.93 -20.14 -10.39
C GLY A 274 -21.48 -19.94 -8.96
N LEU A 275 -20.66 -19.48 -8.02
CA LEU A 275 -21.12 -19.18 -6.65
C LEU A 275 -22.10 -18.01 -6.61
N TRP A 276 -21.83 -16.96 -7.39
CA TRP A 276 -22.67 -15.78 -7.48
C TRP A 276 -23.44 -15.78 -8.79
N LYS A 277 -24.74 -15.51 -8.72
CA LYS A 277 -25.62 -15.28 -9.86
C LYS A 277 -26.21 -13.87 -9.76
N PRO A 278 -26.46 -13.17 -10.88
CA PRO A 278 -27.24 -11.94 -10.84
C PRO A 278 -28.66 -12.24 -10.31
N LYS A 279 -29.19 -11.38 -9.45
CA LYS A 279 -30.55 -11.52 -8.90
C LYS A 279 -31.57 -11.41 -10.03
N GLU A 280 -32.61 -12.24 -9.98
CA GLU A 280 -33.69 -12.22 -10.99
C GLU A 280 -34.45 -10.88 -11.00
N ASP A 281 -34.60 -10.24 -9.82
CA ASP A 281 -35.35 -8.99 -9.65
C ASP A 281 -34.54 -7.70 -9.92
N ASP A 282 -33.21 -7.76 -9.80
CA ASP A 282 -32.28 -6.64 -10.03
C ASP A 282 -30.95 -7.18 -10.59
N PRO A 283 -30.78 -7.19 -11.93
CA PRO A 283 -29.59 -7.75 -12.57
C PRO A 283 -28.27 -7.08 -12.16
N GLY A 284 -28.32 -5.87 -11.58
CA GLY A 284 -27.15 -5.16 -11.06
C GLY A 284 -26.62 -5.72 -9.73
N GLN A 285 -27.42 -6.51 -9.02
CA GLN A 285 -27.03 -7.15 -7.77
C GLN A 285 -26.77 -8.64 -7.96
N ILE A 286 -25.79 -9.17 -7.23
CA ILE A 286 -25.50 -10.60 -7.20
C ILE A 286 -26.04 -11.25 -5.91
N GLU A 287 -26.53 -12.48 -6.03
CA GLU A 287 -26.93 -13.35 -4.93
C GLU A 287 -26.17 -14.68 -4.97
N GLU A 288 -26.05 -15.32 -3.80
CA GLU A 288 -25.42 -16.63 -3.68
C GLU A 288 -26.35 -17.69 -4.25
N ASP A 289 -25.84 -18.51 -5.16
CA ASP A 289 -26.61 -19.60 -5.76
C ASP A 289 -26.86 -20.71 -4.73
N PRO A 290 -28.12 -20.94 -4.29
CA PRO A 290 -28.42 -21.94 -3.27
C PRO A 290 -28.18 -23.38 -3.75
N GLU A 291 -28.11 -23.59 -5.07
CA GLU A 291 -27.83 -24.89 -5.69
C GLU A 291 -26.33 -25.12 -5.96
N PHE A 292 -25.46 -24.18 -5.58
CA PHE A 292 -24.04 -24.28 -5.88
C PHE A 292 -23.36 -25.46 -5.17
N GLU A 293 -22.84 -26.39 -5.96
CA GLU A 293 -22.01 -27.48 -5.45
C GLU A 293 -20.54 -27.05 -5.41
N TYR A 294 -20.01 -26.97 -4.19
CA TYR A 294 -18.62 -26.62 -3.95
C TYR A 294 -17.66 -27.63 -4.60
N PRO A 295 -16.82 -27.19 -5.57
CA PRO A 295 -15.93 -28.07 -6.29
C PRO A 295 -14.78 -28.58 -5.42
N SER A 296 -14.12 -29.65 -5.87
CA SER A 296 -12.94 -30.19 -5.19
C SER A 296 -11.73 -29.26 -5.36
N ALA A 297 -10.76 -29.34 -4.44
CA ALA A 297 -9.55 -28.53 -4.51
C ALA A 297 -8.80 -28.69 -5.87
N ARG A 298 -8.84 -29.90 -6.46
CA ARG A 298 -8.18 -30.17 -7.75
C ARG A 298 -8.93 -29.58 -8.93
N GLU A 299 -10.26 -29.52 -8.87
CA GLU A 299 -11.10 -28.89 -9.90
C GLU A 299 -10.90 -27.38 -9.97
N LEU A 300 -10.46 -26.76 -8.89
CA LEU A 300 -10.14 -25.32 -8.82
C LEU A 300 -8.71 -24.96 -9.25
N LEU A 301 -7.94 -25.91 -9.79
CA LEU A 301 -6.61 -25.63 -10.33
C LEU A 301 -6.61 -24.80 -11.63
N PRO A 302 -7.53 -25.02 -12.58
CA PRO A 302 -7.66 -24.18 -13.75
C PRO A 302 -8.06 -22.75 -13.34
N ILE A 303 -7.51 -21.77 -14.07
CA ILE A 303 -7.80 -20.34 -13.86
C ILE A 303 -9.27 -20.03 -14.19
N GLU A 304 -9.84 -20.73 -15.17
CA GLU A 304 -11.23 -20.61 -15.62
C GLU A 304 -12.26 -20.94 -14.54
N SER A 305 -11.87 -21.71 -13.52
CA SER A 305 -12.74 -22.13 -12.41
C SER A 305 -12.97 -21.01 -11.37
N TRP A 306 -12.45 -19.82 -11.63
CA TRP A 306 -12.54 -18.66 -10.74
C TRP A 306 -13.15 -17.47 -11.48
N THR A 307 -14.02 -16.75 -10.76
CA THR A 307 -14.65 -15.51 -11.22
C THR A 307 -14.40 -14.41 -10.22
N HIS A 308 -14.45 -13.16 -10.69
CA HIS A 308 -14.47 -12.02 -9.77
C HIS A 308 -15.77 -12.00 -8.96
N SER A 309 -15.69 -11.46 -7.74
CA SER A 309 -16.85 -11.30 -6.83
C SER A 309 -17.16 -9.81 -6.58
N ARG A 310 -16.31 -8.92 -7.06
CA ARG A 310 -16.42 -7.47 -6.88
C ARG A 310 -16.67 -6.78 -8.22
N GLU A 311 -17.43 -5.70 -8.13
CA GLU A 311 -17.75 -4.84 -9.27
C GLU A 311 -16.45 -4.33 -9.91
N TYR A 312 -16.47 -4.27 -11.24
CA TYR A 312 -15.35 -3.75 -12.02
C TYR A 312 -15.27 -2.23 -11.89
N ILE A 313 -14.05 -1.71 -11.75
CA ILE A 313 -13.80 -0.27 -11.74
C ILE A 313 -13.13 0.06 -13.08
N ASN A 314 -13.82 0.80 -13.93
CA ASN A 314 -13.33 1.22 -15.24
C ASN A 314 -12.15 2.20 -15.14
N ASP A 315 -11.55 2.61 -16.25
CA ASP A 315 -10.38 3.51 -16.26
C ASP A 315 -10.68 4.90 -15.67
N ALA A 316 -11.92 5.37 -15.82
CA ALA A 316 -12.43 6.60 -15.18
C ALA A 316 -12.60 6.50 -13.65
N GLY A 317 -12.57 5.30 -13.07
CA GLY A 317 -12.77 5.09 -11.63
C GLY A 317 -14.22 4.89 -11.20
N LEU A 318 -15.11 4.62 -12.16
CA LEU A 318 -16.54 4.41 -11.99
C LEU A 318 -16.88 2.92 -11.99
N THR A 319 -17.96 2.55 -11.30
CA THR A 319 -18.55 1.20 -11.33
C THR A 319 -19.89 1.15 -12.05
N GLY A 320 -20.45 2.29 -12.43
CA GLY A 320 -21.61 2.44 -13.30
C GLY A 320 -21.61 3.84 -13.90
N TYR A 321 -22.19 3.98 -15.08
CA TYR A 321 -22.45 5.29 -15.67
C TYR A 321 -23.79 5.84 -15.17
N PRO A 322 -23.95 7.17 -15.09
CA PRO A 322 -25.24 7.78 -14.79
C PRO A 322 -26.28 7.38 -15.82
N GLU A 323 -27.48 7.05 -15.34
CA GLU A 323 -28.64 6.88 -16.21
C GLU A 323 -29.23 8.26 -16.52
N VAL A 324 -29.15 8.65 -17.80
CA VAL A 324 -29.75 9.88 -18.32
C VAL A 324 -30.83 9.48 -19.32
N ASP A 325 -31.98 10.13 -19.22
CA ASP A 325 -33.07 9.95 -20.19
C ASP A 325 -32.71 10.68 -21.49
N GLU A 326 -32.76 9.95 -22.62
CA GLU A 326 -32.50 10.50 -23.96
C GLU A 326 -33.43 11.70 -24.25
N GLU A 327 -34.67 11.67 -23.75
CA GLU A 327 -35.64 12.76 -23.95
C GLU A 327 -35.34 14.01 -23.09
N ALA A 328 -34.57 13.87 -22.00
CA ALA A 328 -34.26 14.97 -21.10
C ALA A 328 -33.05 15.79 -21.58
N ASP A 329 -32.00 15.11 -22.07
CA ASP A 329 -30.78 15.73 -22.59
C ASP A 329 -30.07 14.80 -23.60
N GLU A 330 -30.44 14.93 -24.89
CA GLU A 330 -29.88 14.15 -26.00
C GLU A 330 -28.35 14.29 -26.11
N GLU A 331 -27.79 15.47 -25.80
CA GLU A 331 -26.35 15.73 -25.93
C GLU A 331 -25.57 15.03 -24.81
N LEU A 332 -26.07 15.10 -23.57
CA LEU A 332 -25.47 14.40 -22.44
C LEU A 332 -25.58 12.89 -22.60
N TYR A 333 -26.73 12.39 -23.05
CA TYR A 333 -26.93 10.97 -23.34
C TYR A 333 -25.93 10.44 -24.38
N ALA A 334 -25.78 11.13 -25.51
CA ALA A 334 -24.82 10.76 -26.56
C ALA A 334 -23.37 10.77 -26.04
N LYS A 335 -23.00 11.74 -25.18
CA LYS A 335 -21.67 11.79 -24.55
C LYS A 335 -21.43 10.61 -23.61
N ILE A 336 -22.41 10.24 -22.79
CA ILE A 336 -22.31 9.09 -21.87
C ILE A 336 -22.19 7.80 -22.68
N GLN A 337 -22.99 7.63 -23.72
CA GLN A 337 -22.94 6.43 -24.57
C GLN A 337 -21.59 6.28 -25.29
N ALA A 338 -21.03 7.38 -25.82
CA ALA A 338 -19.70 7.36 -26.42
C ALA A 338 -18.61 6.99 -25.40
N LYS A 339 -18.73 7.45 -24.15
CA LYS A 339 -17.81 7.06 -23.07
C LYS A 339 -17.97 5.59 -22.67
N MET A 340 -19.20 5.09 -22.61
CA MET A 340 -19.49 3.67 -22.36
C MET A 340 -18.90 2.76 -23.42
N GLU A 341 -18.89 3.20 -24.69
CA GLU A 341 -18.24 2.46 -25.77
C GLU A 341 -16.71 2.48 -25.66
N GLN A 342 -16.14 3.59 -25.17
CA GLN A 342 -14.69 3.73 -24.98
C GLN A 342 -14.15 2.97 -23.76
N ASP A 343 -14.88 2.98 -22.64
CA ASP A 343 -14.47 2.40 -21.34
C ASP A 343 -15.62 1.60 -20.71
N PRO A 344 -15.98 0.45 -21.31
CA PRO A 344 -17.16 -0.32 -20.90
C PRO A 344 -16.98 -0.91 -19.50
N ILE A 345 -18.09 -0.94 -18.76
CA ILE A 345 -18.13 -1.55 -17.42
C ILE A 345 -18.37 -3.05 -17.60
N LEU A 346 -17.41 -3.84 -17.14
CA LEU A 346 -17.45 -5.29 -17.22
C LEU A 346 -18.36 -5.90 -16.16
N GLU A 347 -18.89 -7.08 -16.46
CA GLU A 347 -19.71 -7.84 -15.52
C GLU A 347 -18.94 -8.21 -14.24
N THR A 348 -19.64 -8.20 -13.12
CA THR A 348 -19.10 -8.53 -11.80
C THR A 348 -18.54 -9.96 -11.74
N THR A 349 -19.22 -10.92 -12.39
CA THR A 349 -18.88 -12.35 -12.40
C THR A 349 -17.95 -12.76 -13.53
N ARG A 350 -17.21 -11.83 -14.14
CA ARG A 350 -16.26 -12.12 -15.23
C ARG A 350 -15.21 -13.15 -14.81
N SER A 351 -14.76 -13.95 -15.78
CA SER A 351 -13.72 -14.95 -15.53
C SER A 351 -12.37 -14.28 -15.33
N ILE A 352 -11.57 -14.76 -14.38
CA ILE A 352 -10.20 -14.25 -14.17
C ILE A 352 -9.25 -14.63 -15.33
N ALA A 353 -9.69 -15.54 -16.21
CA ALA A 353 -8.94 -15.91 -17.42
C ALA A 353 -8.94 -14.80 -18.49
N GLU A 354 -9.92 -13.90 -18.43
CA GLU A 354 -10.07 -12.76 -19.34
C GLU A 354 -9.29 -11.53 -18.86
N ASP A 355 -8.68 -11.60 -17.67
CA ASP A 355 -7.91 -10.49 -17.12
C ASP A 355 -6.68 -10.19 -18.02
N PRO A 356 -6.36 -8.91 -18.24
CA PRO A 356 -5.27 -8.53 -19.13
C PRO A 356 -3.94 -9.10 -18.63
N GLU A 357 -3.05 -9.44 -19.57
CA GLU A 357 -1.70 -9.88 -19.25
C GLU A 357 -0.90 -8.75 -18.59
N LEU A 358 0.16 -9.13 -17.88
CA LEU A 358 1.11 -8.17 -17.34
C LEU A 358 1.90 -7.50 -18.47
N PRO A 359 2.45 -6.29 -18.27
CA PRO A 359 3.34 -5.65 -19.25
C PRO A 359 4.57 -6.50 -19.65
N THR A 360 4.89 -7.53 -18.86
CA THR A 360 5.95 -8.50 -19.10
C THR A 360 5.54 -9.68 -19.99
N GLY A 361 4.27 -9.76 -20.43
CA GLY A 361 3.71 -10.88 -21.20
C GLY A 361 3.45 -12.15 -20.39
N GLN A 362 3.33 -12.02 -19.06
CA GLN A 362 3.00 -13.13 -18.16
C GLN A 362 1.51 -13.09 -17.78
N PRO A 363 0.88 -14.26 -17.53
CA PRO A 363 -0.50 -14.30 -17.05
C PRO A 363 -0.61 -13.58 -15.70
N PRO A 364 -1.72 -12.90 -15.41
CA PRO A 364 -1.89 -12.13 -14.17
C PRO A 364 -2.07 -13.00 -12.92
N TRP A 365 -2.33 -14.29 -13.09
CA TRP A 365 -2.68 -15.23 -12.01
C TRP A 365 -1.82 -16.49 -12.03
N THR A 366 -1.55 -17.04 -10.84
CA THR A 366 -0.90 -18.35 -10.70
C THR A 366 -1.65 -19.20 -9.67
N THR A 367 -1.95 -20.45 -10.04
CA THR A 367 -2.59 -21.43 -9.15
C THR A 367 -1.58 -22.47 -8.70
N LYS A 368 -1.67 -22.88 -7.43
CA LYS A 368 -0.83 -23.93 -6.83
C LYS A 368 -1.66 -24.77 -5.88
N LEU A 369 -1.38 -26.06 -5.84
CA LEU A 369 -1.91 -26.95 -4.81
C LEU A 369 -0.88 -27.05 -3.67
N ALA A 370 -1.33 -26.86 -2.44
CA ALA A 370 -0.52 -27.03 -1.23
C ALA A 370 -1.17 -28.05 -0.28
N GLY A 371 -0.36 -28.67 0.58
CA GLY A 371 -0.85 -29.65 1.56
C GLY A 371 -1.01 -31.06 0.99
N ASP A 372 -1.84 -31.86 1.67
CA ASP A 372 -1.98 -33.28 1.36
C ASP A 372 -3.13 -33.53 0.37
N CYS A 373 -2.75 -34.08 -0.79
CA CYS A 373 -3.64 -34.37 -1.90
C CYS A 373 -4.38 -35.71 -1.75
N ALA A 374 -4.13 -36.47 -0.69
CA ALA A 374 -4.86 -37.69 -0.38
C ALA A 374 -6.30 -37.41 0.08
N THR A 375 -7.20 -38.30 -0.29
CA THR A 375 -8.60 -38.31 0.14
C THR A 375 -8.74 -39.18 1.38
N TYR A 376 -9.37 -38.64 2.42
CA TYR A 376 -9.56 -39.31 3.70
C TYR A 376 -11.04 -39.53 4.01
N GLY A 377 -11.37 -40.72 4.53
CA GLY A 377 -12.72 -41.07 4.97
C GLY A 377 -13.71 -41.38 3.84
N ALA A 378 -14.95 -41.71 4.21
CA ALA A 378 -16.04 -41.98 3.27
C ALA A 378 -16.52 -40.71 2.54
N ASP A 379 -16.32 -39.53 3.15
CA ASP A 379 -16.73 -38.22 2.63
C ASP A 379 -15.68 -37.57 1.71
N ALA A 380 -14.62 -38.30 1.35
CA ALA A 380 -13.53 -37.84 0.46
C ALA A 380 -12.90 -36.49 0.86
N VAL A 381 -12.77 -36.23 2.16
CA VAL A 381 -12.18 -34.97 2.67
C VAL A 381 -10.70 -34.92 2.26
N THR A 382 -10.31 -33.83 1.62
CA THR A 382 -8.92 -33.56 1.26
C THR A 382 -8.34 -32.45 2.15
N TYR A 383 -7.10 -32.61 2.58
CA TYR A 383 -6.38 -31.51 3.25
C TYR A 383 -5.59 -30.63 2.27
N ALA A 384 -5.81 -30.84 0.97
CA ALA A 384 -5.27 -30.00 -0.08
C ALA A 384 -5.91 -28.61 -0.01
N VAL A 385 -5.07 -27.60 -0.14
CA VAL A 385 -5.45 -26.20 -0.21
C VAL A 385 -5.09 -25.70 -1.60
N THR A 386 -6.07 -25.18 -2.32
CA THR A 386 -5.83 -24.51 -3.60
C THR A 386 -5.50 -23.07 -3.31
N VAL A 387 -4.33 -22.64 -3.80
CA VAL A 387 -3.77 -21.32 -3.57
C VAL A 387 -3.68 -20.61 -4.90
N LEU A 388 -4.42 -19.52 -5.02
CA LEU A 388 -4.42 -18.62 -6.16
C LEU A 388 -3.68 -17.34 -5.76
N LYS A 389 -2.68 -16.92 -6.53
CA LYS A 389 -1.88 -15.72 -6.27
C LYS A 389 -2.00 -14.75 -7.44
N SER A 390 -2.26 -13.48 -7.14
CA SER A 390 -2.19 -12.41 -8.14
C SER A 390 -0.73 -12.00 -8.35
N LEU A 391 -0.30 -12.01 -9.60
CA LEU A 391 0.99 -11.44 -10.01
C LEU A 391 0.87 -9.95 -10.30
N ARG A 392 -0.33 -9.45 -10.66
CA ARG A 392 -0.62 -8.02 -10.83
C ARG A 392 -0.56 -7.24 -9.53
N TRP A 393 -1.05 -7.84 -8.44
CA TRP A 393 -0.94 -7.31 -7.09
C TRP A 393 -0.15 -8.28 -6.22
N PRO A 394 1.20 -8.16 -6.18
CA PRO A 394 2.02 -9.00 -5.34
C PRO A 394 1.59 -8.84 -3.88
N GLY A 395 1.12 -9.94 -3.28
CA GLY A 395 0.57 -9.96 -1.93
C GLY A 395 -0.90 -10.35 -1.86
N ALA A 396 -1.66 -10.27 -2.96
CA ALA A 396 -3.01 -10.80 -3.01
C ALA A 396 -2.99 -12.32 -3.19
N VAL A 397 -3.63 -13.02 -2.26
CA VAL A 397 -3.78 -14.47 -2.28
C VAL A 397 -5.21 -14.86 -1.95
N THR A 398 -5.72 -15.86 -2.67
CA THR A 398 -6.98 -16.52 -2.36
C THR A 398 -6.69 -17.98 -2.09
N VAL A 399 -7.21 -18.50 -0.97
CA VAL A 399 -7.06 -19.90 -0.59
C VAL A 399 -8.42 -20.55 -0.50
N TYR A 400 -8.52 -21.80 -0.96
CA TYR A 400 -9.72 -22.62 -0.88
C TYR A 400 -9.39 -23.97 -0.23
N GLN A 401 -10.20 -24.38 0.74
CA GLN A 401 -10.15 -25.69 1.37
C GLN A 401 -11.55 -26.09 1.87
N ASN A 402 -12.00 -27.30 1.51
CA ASN A 402 -13.20 -27.92 2.07
C ASN A 402 -14.43 -26.98 2.11
N LYS A 403 -14.81 -26.44 0.95
CA LYS A 403 -15.97 -25.54 0.79
C LYS A 403 -15.84 -24.17 1.46
N LYS A 404 -14.65 -23.82 1.95
CA LYS A 404 -14.35 -22.49 2.49
C LYS A 404 -13.25 -21.86 1.67
N PHE A 405 -13.40 -20.58 1.38
CA PHE A 405 -12.33 -19.78 0.79
C PHE A 405 -12.17 -18.47 1.54
N THR A 406 -10.97 -17.92 1.47
CA THR A 406 -10.68 -16.59 1.98
C THR A 406 -9.65 -15.94 1.04
N SER A 407 -9.84 -14.65 0.81
CA SER A 407 -8.92 -13.80 0.06
C SER A 407 -8.27 -12.84 1.03
N VAL A 408 -6.97 -12.59 0.94
CA VAL A 408 -6.27 -11.63 1.79
C VAL A 408 -5.19 -10.93 0.96
N TYR A 409 -5.00 -9.64 1.20
CA TYR A 409 -3.87 -8.87 0.67
C TYR A 409 -2.82 -8.61 1.75
N ILE A 410 -1.55 -8.95 1.49
CA ILE A 410 -0.42 -8.58 2.34
C ILE A 410 0.72 -8.04 1.47
N GLY A 411 0.96 -6.73 1.50
CA GLY A 411 1.99 -6.12 0.67
C GLY A 411 2.04 -4.60 0.77
N TYR A 412 2.77 -3.96 -0.15
CA TYR A 412 3.00 -2.51 -0.15
C TYR A 412 1.90 -1.68 -0.84
N GLY A 413 0.87 -2.31 -1.40
CA GLY A 413 -0.14 -1.62 -2.20
C GLY A 413 0.39 -1.10 -3.55
N ILE A 414 1.39 -1.76 -4.13
CA ILE A 414 1.99 -1.37 -5.42
C ILE A 414 1.70 -2.43 -6.48
N ARG A 415 1.13 -1.99 -7.60
CA ARG A 415 0.87 -2.84 -8.77
C ARG A 415 2.17 -3.28 -9.44
N ALA A 416 2.27 -4.55 -9.80
CA ALA A 416 3.40 -5.11 -10.53
C ALA A 416 3.43 -4.63 -11.98
N GLY A 417 4.62 -4.64 -12.59
CA GLY A 417 4.81 -4.22 -13.97
C GLY A 417 4.72 -2.72 -14.20
N LEU A 418 4.48 -1.91 -13.15
CA LEU A 418 4.60 -0.46 -13.23
C LEU A 418 6.07 -0.06 -13.43
N ASN A 419 6.30 0.85 -14.38
CA ASN A 419 7.62 1.43 -14.61
C ASN A 419 8.21 1.96 -13.29
N PRO A 420 9.50 1.69 -13.02
CA PRO A 420 10.15 2.16 -11.81
C PRO A 420 10.40 3.69 -11.81
N PHE A 421 10.34 4.33 -12.99
CA PHE A 421 10.58 5.75 -13.19
C PHE A 421 9.29 6.43 -13.68
N PHE A 422 8.79 7.40 -12.91
CA PHE A 422 7.47 8.06 -13.10
C PHE A 422 7.55 9.60 -13.02
N PRO A 423 8.39 10.31 -13.78
CA PRO A 423 8.06 11.69 -14.09
C PRO A 423 6.96 11.67 -15.15
N VAL A 424 5.74 11.99 -14.75
CA VAL A 424 4.72 12.40 -15.71
C VAL A 424 5.22 13.71 -16.34
N ALA A 425 5.13 13.83 -17.66
CA ALA A 425 5.46 15.09 -18.32
C ALA A 425 4.53 16.19 -17.79
N PRO A 426 5.01 17.43 -17.62
CA PRO A 426 4.11 18.56 -17.39
C PRO A 426 3.01 18.59 -18.44
N ASP A 427 1.84 19.09 -18.05
CA ASP A 427 0.75 19.30 -19.00
C ASP A 427 1.19 20.26 -20.12
N ASP A 428 0.60 20.10 -21.30
CA ASP A 428 0.89 20.96 -22.45
C ASP A 428 0.55 22.42 -22.12
N VAL A 429 1.37 23.33 -22.64
CA VAL A 429 1.11 24.77 -22.51
C VAL A 429 -0.19 25.08 -23.25
N GLN A 430 -1.09 25.81 -22.60
CA GLN A 430 -2.35 26.24 -23.21
C GLN A 430 -2.07 27.03 -24.49
N GLU A 431 -2.84 26.76 -25.54
CA GLU A 431 -2.77 27.55 -26.76
C GLU A 431 -3.12 29.00 -26.45
N ASP A 432 -2.37 29.93 -27.07
CA ASP A 432 -2.69 31.34 -26.98
C ASP A 432 -4.11 31.58 -27.54
N PRO A 433 -4.89 32.51 -26.95
CA PRO A 433 -6.19 32.85 -27.50
C PRO A 433 -6.01 33.33 -28.95
N ASN A 434 -7.00 33.02 -29.80
CA ASN A 434 -7.01 33.56 -31.17
C ASN A 434 -6.85 35.08 -31.13
N ASP A 435 -5.92 35.60 -31.94
CA ASP A 435 -5.72 37.04 -32.08
C ASP A 435 -7.06 37.71 -32.42
N VAL A 436 -7.36 38.81 -31.72
CA VAL A 436 -8.54 39.62 -32.02
C VAL A 436 -8.34 40.28 -33.38
N ASP A 437 -9.36 40.21 -34.24
CA ASP A 437 -9.35 40.96 -35.51
C ASP A 437 -9.01 42.43 -35.22
N GLU A 438 -7.93 42.93 -35.86
CA GLU A 438 -7.49 44.32 -35.72
C GLU A 438 -8.68 45.25 -36.00
N GLN A 439 -9.22 45.84 -34.94
CA GLN A 439 -10.22 46.88 -35.08
C GLN A 439 -9.50 48.17 -35.52
N PRO A 440 -10.08 48.94 -36.47
CA PRO A 440 -9.50 50.22 -36.85
C PRO A 440 -9.29 51.08 -35.61
N GLU A 441 -8.12 51.74 -35.54
CA GLU A 441 -7.78 52.60 -34.39
C GLU A 441 -8.94 53.56 -34.11
N PRO A 442 -9.40 53.68 -32.85
CA PRO A 442 -10.40 54.66 -32.48
C PRO A 442 -9.77 56.05 -32.55
N GLN A 443 -9.63 56.60 -33.75
CA GLN A 443 -9.29 58.01 -33.91
C GLN A 443 -10.54 58.86 -33.67
N PRO A 444 -10.48 59.83 -32.75
CA PRO A 444 -11.53 60.82 -32.61
C PRO A 444 -11.44 61.77 -33.81
N GLU A 445 -12.46 61.74 -34.66
CA GLU A 445 -12.82 62.76 -35.67
C GLU A 445 -11.64 63.49 -36.32
N ASP A 446 -11.13 62.99 -37.45
CA ASP A 446 -10.50 63.81 -38.50
C ASP A 446 -10.54 63.08 -39.86
N ASP A 447 -11.75 62.93 -40.41
CA ASP A 447 -12.02 62.43 -41.77
C ASP A 447 -11.59 63.40 -42.90
N GLU A 448 -10.72 64.40 -42.64
CA GLU A 448 -10.37 65.42 -43.65
C GLU A 448 -8.87 65.68 -43.88
N LEU A 449 -7.94 64.83 -43.41
CA LEU A 449 -6.50 65.06 -43.63
C LEU A 449 -5.69 63.80 -44.00
N SER A 450 -6.19 62.96 -44.90
CA SER A 450 -5.35 61.93 -45.56
C SER A 450 -5.63 61.75 -47.05
N ASP A 451 -6.03 62.84 -47.72
CA ASP A 451 -6.02 62.91 -49.20
C ASP A 451 -4.74 63.64 -49.63
N GLY A 452 -3.60 62.96 -49.54
CA GLY A 452 -2.35 63.54 -50.01
C GLY A 452 -1.07 62.94 -49.49
N ALA A 453 -0.81 61.66 -49.79
CA ALA A 453 0.53 61.17 -50.17
C ALA A 453 0.56 59.64 -50.26
N SER A 454 0.20 59.10 -51.43
CA SER A 454 0.88 57.95 -52.07
C SER A 454 0.09 57.44 -53.28
N GLN A 455 -0.28 58.34 -54.19
CA GLN A 455 -0.21 57.99 -55.61
C GLN A 455 1.26 58.05 -56.00
N GLU A 456 1.95 56.91 -56.00
CA GLU A 456 3.09 56.63 -56.88
C GLU A 456 3.48 55.14 -56.74
N ASN A 457 3.38 54.42 -57.87
CA ASN A 457 3.81 53.04 -58.14
C ASN A 457 2.74 51.91 -58.11
N GLU A 458 1.70 52.05 -58.95
CA GLU A 458 1.18 50.92 -59.72
C GLU A 458 1.60 51.06 -61.19
N GLU A 459 2.81 50.61 -61.53
CA GLU A 459 3.18 50.23 -62.89
C GLU A 459 4.39 49.28 -62.81
N GLU A 460 4.14 47.99 -62.52
CA GLU A 460 4.79 46.86 -63.20
C GLU A 460 4.34 45.50 -62.63
N LYS A 461 3.90 44.65 -63.57
CA LYS A 461 3.81 43.17 -63.52
C LYS A 461 2.53 42.52 -62.98
N GLY A 462 1.50 42.54 -63.82
CA GLY A 462 0.80 41.30 -64.15
C GLY A 462 1.41 40.69 -65.42
N GLU A 463 1.85 39.43 -65.36
CA GLU A 463 1.76 38.41 -66.43
C GLU A 463 2.45 37.10 -65.97
N ALA A 464 1.82 35.97 -66.30
CA ALA A 464 2.13 34.55 -65.98
C ALA A 464 1.58 34.10 -64.60
N GLU A 465 0.71 33.09 -64.46
CA GLU A 465 0.51 31.88 -65.24
C GLU A 465 -0.95 31.39 -65.12
N ALA A 466 -1.61 31.16 -66.25
CA ALA A 466 -2.76 30.27 -66.35
C ALA A 466 -2.93 29.84 -67.82
N GLU A 467 -2.17 28.82 -68.25
CA GLU A 467 -2.53 27.91 -69.33
C GLU A 467 -1.52 26.75 -69.34
N GLU A 468 -1.94 25.56 -68.93
CA GLU A 468 -1.89 24.35 -69.76
C GLU A 468 -2.35 23.12 -68.95
N ASP A 469 -3.58 22.72 -69.23
CA ASP A 469 -4.03 21.34 -69.14
C ASP A 469 -3.79 20.73 -70.53
N SER A 470 -2.79 19.85 -70.67
CA SER A 470 -2.63 18.82 -71.71
C SER A 470 -1.52 17.84 -71.37
#